data_AF-A0A3B9ZHM4-F1
#
_entry.id   AF-A0A3B9ZHM4-F1
#
_cell.length_a   1.000
_cell.length_b   1.000
_cell.length_c   1.000
_cell.angle_alpha   90.00
_cell.angle_beta   90.00
_cell.angle_gamma   90.00
#
_symmetry.space_group_name_H-M   'P 1'
#
loop_
_entity.id
_entity.type
_entity.pdbx_description
1 polymer ?
#
loop_
_entity_poly.entity_id
_entity_poly.type
_entity_poly.pdbx_seq_one_letter_code
_entity_poly.pdbx_strand_id
1 'polypeptide(L)'
;MMFTSSVSDRRKDYRIYNPVPVACEIVNTQGTPIRKLTVMAKDISSSGIYFEFGVALALNTEMKVEFSLPRTNHNIIATVKIKRIESTELENTFGIGAAFTEIQDNDRHEIVKFIEFLNIEKLLEITVRKGASDLHLLAEQQPALRIHGEIEPIDLPKLSSDEISKILFSTLSRQQIKQFEHEKELDYGLQFDSENRFRVNLHQQRGFTEATLRLINTRIPSFEELQLPDAVKDLARLKDGLILVAGPTGSGKTTTIAAMVDLINKEKKGVVITLERPIEFVHLNIKSIIKQREVGIDTNSFSTALKSSLRQDPNVIVIGEIEDIETVKTAIIAAETGHLVIASFHATDSMQAIDRLAGFFPTENRKQILSQLSHCLHGILTQVLLPRKDKLGRVLACEIVFANDAVKRIIRRDELIQLATAIQTGANFKMKSLNDAVKKYLDEGVIDEEAARAYLDEANKSYR
;
A
#
# COMPACT_ATOMS: atom_id res chain seq x y z
N MET A 1 29.09 -25.78 7.44
CA MET A 1 28.04 -26.30 8.33
C MET A 1 26.78 -25.50 8.07
N MET A 2 25.87 -26.05 7.27
CA MET A 2 24.56 -25.46 6.99
C MET A 2 23.61 -25.82 8.14
N PHE A 3 23.13 -24.82 8.86
CA PHE A 3 21.97 -25.00 9.74
C PHE A 3 20.72 -24.89 8.87
N THR A 4 20.20 -26.04 8.44
CA THR A 4 18.82 -26.15 7.97
C THR A 4 17.91 -26.03 9.19
N SER A 5 17.41 -24.84 9.48
CA SER A 5 16.31 -24.67 10.43
C SER A 5 15.01 -25.12 9.76
N SER A 6 14.75 -26.43 9.83
CA SER A 6 13.43 -27.00 9.61
C SER A 6 12.50 -26.58 10.77
N VAL A 7 12.10 -25.31 10.77
CA VAL A 7 10.86 -24.93 11.46
C VAL A 7 9.76 -25.30 10.47
N SER A 8 9.18 -26.48 10.65
CA SER A 8 7.96 -26.85 9.94
C SER A 8 6.90 -25.82 10.32
N ASP A 9 6.66 -24.85 9.47
CA ASP A 9 5.59 -23.88 9.64
C ASP A 9 4.26 -24.62 9.48
N ARG A 10 3.72 -25.13 10.60
CA ARG A 10 2.42 -25.82 10.67
C ARG A 10 1.23 -24.86 10.52
N ARG A 11 1.44 -23.63 10.04
CA ARG A 11 0.38 -22.64 9.77
C ARG A 11 -0.17 -22.70 8.33
N LYS A 12 0.08 -23.80 7.61
CA LYS A 12 -0.48 -24.05 6.27
C LYS A 12 -1.80 -24.84 6.26
N ASP A 13 -2.31 -25.25 7.42
CA ASP A 13 -3.65 -25.83 7.47
C ASP A 13 -4.67 -24.70 7.54
N TYR A 14 -5.41 -24.53 6.45
CA TYR A 14 -6.60 -23.72 6.31
C TYR A 14 -7.55 -23.96 7.52
N ARG A 15 -8.08 -22.90 8.15
CA ARG A 15 -8.96 -22.96 9.34
C ARG A 15 -10.27 -22.17 9.21
N ILE A 16 -11.38 -22.72 9.74
CA ILE A 16 -12.68 -22.05 9.92
C ILE A 16 -12.69 -21.32 11.27
N TYR A 17 -12.68 -19.99 11.29
CA TYR A 17 -12.76 -19.21 12.53
C TYR A 17 -14.20 -18.86 12.96
N ASN A 18 -15.22 -19.44 12.33
CA ASN A 18 -16.60 -19.22 12.72
C ASN A 18 -17.01 -20.19 13.83
N PRO A 19 -17.59 -19.70 14.96
CA PRO A 19 -18.15 -20.58 15.98
C PRO A 19 -19.19 -21.51 15.35
N VAL A 20 -18.82 -22.77 15.13
CA VAL A 20 -19.76 -23.78 14.64
C VAL A 20 -20.29 -24.55 15.84
N PRO A 21 -21.61 -24.66 16.03
CA PRO A 21 -22.14 -25.57 17.04
C PRO A 21 -21.82 -27.00 16.64
N VAL A 22 -21.12 -27.70 17.52
CA VAL A 22 -20.72 -29.09 17.36
C VAL A 22 -21.42 -29.91 18.43
N ALA A 23 -22.26 -30.83 18.00
CA ALA A 23 -22.79 -31.88 18.85
C ALA A 23 -21.68 -32.91 19.07
N CYS A 24 -21.33 -33.14 20.33
CA CYS A 24 -20.27 -34.04 20.76
C CYS A 24 -20.88 -35.18 21.57
N GLU A 25 -20.53 -36.41 21.22
CA GLU A 25 -20.86 -37.62 21.95
C GLU A 25 -19.56 -38.30 22.39
N ILE A 26 -19.24 -38.21 23.69
CA ILE A 26 -18.06 -38.85 24.27
C ILE A 26 -18.34 -40.35 24.32
N VAL A 27 -17.46 -41.15 23.72
CA VAL A 27 -17.60 -42.62 23.69
C VAL A 27 -16.63 -43.27 24.67
N ASN A 28 -17.06 -44.38 25.28
CA ASN A 28 -16.15 -45.23 26.07
C ASN A 28 -15.22 -46.05 25.14
N THR A 29 -14.29 -46.81 25.72
CA THR A 29 -13.38 -47.71 24.99
C THR A 29 -14.09 -48.81 24.19
N GLN A 30 -15.41 -48.98 24.34
CA GLN A 30 -16.27 -49.91 23.59
C GLN A 30 -17.22 -49.19 22.61
N GLY A 31 -17.04 -47.89 22.37
CA GLY A 31 -17.85 -47.10 21.43
C GLY A 31 -19.25 -46.72 21.94
N THR A 32 -19.56 -46.98 23.21
CA THR A 32 -20.86 -46.66 23.83
C THR A 32 -20.90 -45.20 24.29
N PRO A 33 -21.99 -44.45 24.03
CA PRO A 33 -22.13 -43.06 24.48
C PRO A 33 -22.09 -42.93 26.00
N ILE A 34 -21.16 -42.14 26.52
CA ILE A 34 -21.09 -41.78 27.94
C ILE A 34 -21.81 -40.45 28.19
N ARG A 35 -21.66 -39.48 27.28
CA ARG A 35 -22.15 -38.11 27.48
C ARG A 35 -22.37 -37.39 26.14
N LYS A 36 -23.53 -36.75 25.99
CA LYS A 36 -23.84 -35.82 24.88
C LYS A 36 -23.74 -34.38 25.35
N LEU A 37 -23.20 -33.51 24.51
CA LEU A 37 -23.03 -32.09 24.78
C LEU A 37 -22.91 -31.30 23.47
N THR A 38 -23.20 -30.01 23.50
CA THR A 38 -22.96 -29.11 22.38
C THR A 38 -21.90 -28.10 22.77
N VAL A 39 -20.87 -27.95 21.94
CA VAL A 39 -19.79 -26.96 22.12
C VAL A 39 -19.71 -26.06 20.89
N MET A 40 -19.07 -24.91 21.06
CA MET A 40 -18.76 -24.04 19.93
C MET A 40 -17.32 -24.35 19.48
N ALA A 41 -17.17 -24.90 18.28
CA ALA A 41 -15.88 -25.00 17.64
C ALA A 41 -15.40 -23.61 17.24
N LYS A 42 -14.25 -23.21 17.77
CA LYS A 42 -13.60 -21.95 17.42
C LYS A 42 -12.74 -22.08 16.17
N ASP A 43 -12.32 -23.31 15.84
CA ASP A 43 -11.45 -23.59 14.71
C ASP A 43 -11.75 -25.01 14.15
N ILE A 44 -11.90 -25.14 12.83
CA ILE A 44 -12.03 -26.42 12.09
C ILE A 44 -11.04 -26.39 10.93
N SER A 45 -10.22 -27.43 10.79
CA SER A 45 -9.35 -27.64 9.64
C SER A 45 -9.70 -28.94 8.93
N SER A 46 -9.02 -29.26 7.83
CA SER A 46 -9.17 -30.58 7.19
C SER A 46 -8.72 -31.73 8.12
N SER A 47 -7.89 -31.48 9.13
CA SER A 47 -7.28 -32.50 9.99
C SER A 47 -7.87 -32.59 11.39
N GLY A 48 -8.66 -31.61 11.83
CA GLY A 48 -9.22 -31.62 13.18
C GLY A 48 -10.11 -30.43 13.49
N ILE A 49 -10.48 -30.35 14.76
CA ILE A 49 -11.36 -29.35 15.32
C ILE A 49 -10.83 -28.87 16.67
N TYR A 50 -11.06 -27.59 16.96
CA TYR A 50 -10.72 -26.97 18.23
C TYR A 50 -11.92 -26.23 18.80
N PHE A 51 -12.19 -26.49 20.08
CA PHE A 51 -13.30 -25.93 20.82
C PHE A 51 -12.89 -25.65 22.26
N GLU A 52 -13.62 -24.76 22.92
CA GLU A 52 -13.45 -24.52 24.36
C GLU A 52 -14.49 -25.28 25.17
N PHE A 53 -14.06 -25.79 26.32
CA PHE A 53 -14.90 -26.64 27.15
C PHE A 53 -14.68 -26.37 28.65
N GLY A 54 -15.77 -26.37 29.41
CA GLY A 54 -15.75 -26.05 30.86
C GLY A 54 -15.31 -27.18 31.77
N VAL A 55 -14.86 -28.32 31.22
CA VAL A 55 -14.40 -29.48 31.98
C VAL A 55 -13.13 -30.02 31.33
N ALA A 56 -12.14 -30.42 32.13
CA ALA A 56 -10.95 -31.07 31.60
C ALA A 56 -11.31 -32.47 31.04
N LEU A 57 -11.06 -32.68 29.74
CA LEU A 57 -11.12 -34.02 29.13
C LEU A 57 -9.73 -34.65 29.16
N ALA A 58 -9.63 -35.98 29.13
CA ALA A 58 -8.33 -36.66 29.09
C ALA A 58 -7.76 -36.67 27.66
N LEU A 59 -6.44 -36.60 27.54
CA LEU A 59 -5.76 -36.86 26.26
C LEU A 59 -6.16 -38.25 25.73
N ASN A 60 -6.22 -38.38 24.40
CA ASN A 60 -6.63 -39.59 23.68
C ASN A 60 -8.08 -40.04 23.89
N THR A 61 -8.91 -39.26 24.58
CA THR A 61 -10.37 -39.49 24.59
C THR A 61 -10.90 -39.42 23.16
N GLU A 62 -11.70 -40.39 22.77
CA GLU A 62 -12.39 -40.42 21.48
C GLU A 62 -13.82 -39.90 21.63
N MET A 63 -14.25 -39.14 20.65
CA MET A 63 -15.55 -38.48 20.62
C MET A 63 -16.11 -38.56 19.21
N LYS A 64 -17.40 -38.84 19.09
CA LYS A 64 -18.13 -38.56 17.85
C LYS A 64 -18.54 -37.11 17.85
N VAL A 65 -18.32 -36.44 16.74
CA VAL A 65 -18.70 -35.05 16.52
C VAL A 65 -19.62 -34.98 15.32
N GLU A 66 -20.66 -34.17 15.45
CA GLU A 66 -21.60 -33.85 14.39
C GLU A 66 -21.71 -32.32 14.31
N PHE A 67 -21.50 -31.78 13.11
CA PHE A 67 -21.58 -30.34 12.88
C PHE A 67 -21.90 -30.05 11.43
N SER A 68 -22.59 -28.94 11.19
CA SER A 68 -22.87 -28.46 9.83
C SER A 68 -21.93 -27.31 9.48
N LEU A 69 -21.34 -27.35 8.29
CA LEU A 69 -20.56 -26.22 7.81
C LEU A 69 -21.50 -25.02 7.61
N PRO A 70 -21.16 -23.82 8.13
CA PRO A 70 -22.02 -22.65 8.01
C PRO A 70 -22.43 -22.41 6.57
N ARG A 71 -23.72 -22.11 6.36
CA ARG A 71 -24.27 -21.76 5.02
C ARG A 71 -24.14 -22.86 3.97
N THR A 72 -23.84 -24.09 4.40
CA THR A 72 -24.00 -25.30 3.61
C THR A 72 -25.12 -26.14 4.21
N ASN A 73 -25.78 -26.97 3.39
CA ASN A 73 -26.63 -28.04 3.90
C ASN A 73 -25.83 -29.33 4.17
N HIS A 74 -24.50 -29.21 4.30
CA HIS A 74 -23.60 -30.34 4.43
C HIS A 74 -23.34 -30.61 5.91
N ASN A 75 -23.95 -31.68 6.41
CA ASN A 75 -23.77 -32.13 7.79
C ASN A 75 -22.63 -33.15 7.85
N ILE A 76 -21.68 -32.93 8.73
CA ILE A 76 -20.46 -33.72 8.86
C ILE A 76 -20.53 -34.52 10.14
N ILE A 77 -20.30 -35.82 10.03
CA ILE A 77 -20.18 -36.73 11.17
C ILE A 77 -18.78 -37.34 11.14
N ALA A 78 -18.02 -37.12 12.21
CA ALA A 78 -16.64 -37.58 12.31
C ALA A 78 -16.33 -38.14 13.70
N THR A 79 -15.33 -39.02 13.78
CA THR A 79 -14.70 -39.43 15.04
C THR A 79 -13.45 -38.58 15.24
N VAL A 80 -13.30 -37.96 16.40
CA VAL A 80 -12.13 -37.17 16.78
C VAL A 80 -11.45 -37.74 18.01
N LYS A 81 -10.14 -37.51 18.11
CA LYS A 81 -9.32 -37.90 19.26
C LYS A 81 -8.62 -36.69 19.84
N ILE A 82 -8.74 -36.48 21.15
CA ILE A 82 -8.11 -35.35 21.82
C ILE A 82 -6.59 -35.50 21.77
N LYS A 83 -5.91 -34.53 21.17
CA LYS A 83 -4.44 -34.49 21.05
C LYS A 83 -3.80 -33.42 21.92
N ARG A 84 -4.54 -32.37 22.25
CA ARG A 84 -4.01 -31.20 22.95
C ARG A 84 -5.07 -30.60 23.87
N ILE A 85 -4.63 -30.15 25.04
CA ILE A 85 -5.45 -29.42 26.02
C ILE A 85 -4.62 -28.22 26.46
N GLU A 86 -5.20 -27.02 26.44
CA GLU A 86 -4.54 -25.76 26.80
C GLU A 86 -5.38 -25.01 27.82
N SER A 87 -4.73 -24.31 28.76
CA SER A 87 -5.40 -23.39 29.68
C SER A 87 -5.75 -22.11 28.94
N THR A 88 -7.02 -21.68 29.00
CA THR A 88 -7.46 -20.41 28.43
C THR A 88 -7.35 -19.28 29.46
N GLU A 89 -7.34 -18.03 29.00
CA GLU A 89 -7.30 -16.83 29.86
C GLU A 89 -8.58 -16.65 30.71
N LEU A 90 -9.67 -17.34 30.33
CA LEU A 90 -10.94 -17.37 31.05
C LEU A 90 -10.92 -18.44 32.15
N GLU A 91 -11.28 -18.06 33.39
CA GLU A 91 -11.39 -19.00 34.51
C GLU A 91 -12.34 -20.18 34.17
N ASN A 92 -11.91 -21.40 34.49
CA ASN A 92 -12.68 -22.65 34.32
C ASN A 92 -13.01 -23.07 32.87
N THR A 93 -12.23 -22.65 31.88
CA THR A 93 -12.32 -23.19 30.51
C THR A 93 -10.99 -23.79 30.04
N PHE A 94 -11.09 -24.81 29.19
CA PHE A 94 -9.96 -25.50 28.58
C PHE A 94 -10.12 -25.47 27.06
N GLY A 95 -9.05 -25.10 26.36
CA GLY A 95 -8.95 -25.22 24.92
C GLY A 95 -8.64 -26.66 24.53
N ILE A 96 -9.47 -27.29 23.72
CA ILE A 96 -9.34 -28.70 23.35
C ILE A 96 -9.06 -28.80 21.85
N GLY A 97 -7.87 -29.30 21.50
CA GLY A 97 -7.52 -29.66 20.12
C GLY A 97 -7.73 -31.14 19.87
N ALA A 98 -8.68 -31.48 19.01
CA ALA A 98 -9.02 -32.85 18.65
C ALA A 98 -8.75 -33.10 17.15
N ALA A 99 -8.09 -34.21 16.83
CA ALA A 99 -7.78 -34.59 15.45
C ALA A 99 -8.82 -35.57 14.92
N PHE A 100 -9.23 -35.43 13.64
CA PHE A 100 -10.11 -36.39 12.99
C PHE A 100 -9.39 -37.74 12.86
N THR A 101 -9.96 -38.79 13.45
CA THR A 101 -9.50 -40.18 13.27
C THR A 101 -10.33 -40.90 12.21
N GLU A 102 -11.61 -40.55 12.07
CA GLU A 102 -12.50 -41.06 11.03
C GLU A 102 -13.36 -39.92 10.50
N ILE A 103 -13.32 -39.66 9.20
CA ILE A 103 -14.13 -38.66 8.49
C ILE A 103 -14.25 -39.10 7.03
N GLN A 104 -15.39 -38.88 6.39
CA GLN A 104 -15.55 -39.23 4.97
C GLN A 104 -14.70 -38.29 4.09
N ASP A 105 -14.17 -38.80 2.98
CA ASP A 105 -13.36 -37.99 2.06
C ASP A 105 -14.14 -36.82 1.47
N ASN A 106 -15.44 -37.00 1.21
CA ASN A 106 -16.34 -35.93 0.76
C ASN A 106 -16.49 -34.82 1.81
N ASP A 107 -16.68 -35.18 3.08
CA ASP A 107 -16.79 -34.21 4.18
C ASP A 107 -15.48 -33.44 4.35
N ARG A 108 -14.34 -34.13 4.25
CA ARG A 108 -13.02 -33.51 4.26
C ARG A 108 -12.86 -32.53 3.08
N HIS A 109 -13.33 -32.89 1.90
CA HIS A 109 -13.31 -32.02 0.72
C HIS A 109 -14.16 -30.76 0.90
N GLU A 110 -15.38 -30.89 1.43
CA GLU A 110 -16.26 -29.76 1.71
C GLU A 110 -15.69 -28.83 2.80
N ILE A 111 -15.03 -29.38 3.85
CA ILE A 111 -14.29 -28.56 4.83
C ILE A 111 -13.21 -27.74 4.14
N VAL A 112 -12.36 -28.38 3.32
CA VAL A 112 -11.28 -27.69 2.59
C VAL A 112 -11.85 -26.59 1.71
N LYS A 113 -12.88 -26.90 0.92
CA LYS A 113 -13.53 -25.95 0.01
C LYS A 113 -14.13 -24.76 0.76
N PHE A 114 -14.79 -24.99 1.88
CA PHE A 114 -15.35 -23.93 2.71
C PHE A 114 -14.27 -23.02 3.29
N ILE A 115 -13.12 -23.59 3.68
CA ILE A 115 -12.05 -22.77 4.21
C ILE A 115 -11.31 -22.00 3.10
N GLU A 116 -11.03 -22.64 1.97
CA GLU A 116 -10.47 -21.97 0.80
C GLU A 116 -11.34 -20.79 0.35
N PHE A 117 -12.66 -20.91 0.51
CA PHE A 117 -13.60 -19.82 0.26
C PHE A 117 -13.38 -18.60 1.17
N LEU A 118 -13.09 -18.79 2.46
CA LEU A 118 -12.80 -17.71 3.40
C LEU A 118 -11.34 -17.22 3.33
N ASN A 119 -10.55 -17.67 2.35
CA ASN A 119 -9.19 -17.21 2.18
C ASN A 119 -9.15 -15.93 1.33
N ILE A 120 -8.67 -14.84 1.93
CA ILE A 120 -8.44 -13.56 1.25
C ILE A 120 -7.60 -13.73 -0.01
N GLU A 121 -6.54 -14.56 0.01
CA GLU A 121 -5.64 -14.76 -1.13
C GLU A 121 -6.39 -15.24 -2.37
N LYS A 122 -7.43 -16.08 -2.20
CA LYS A 122 -8.22 -16.58 -3.33
C LYS A 122 -9.09 -15.49 -3.94
N LEU A 123 -9.69 -14.64 -3.11
CA LEU A 123 -10.45 -13.48 -3.57
C LEU A 123 -9.56 -12.50 -4.35
N LEU A 124 -8.34 -12.26 -3.86
CA LEU A 124 -7.34 -11.44 -4.54
C LEU A 124 -6.91 -12.07 -5.88
N GLU A 125 -6.63 -13.37 -5.91
CA GLU A 125 -6.27 -14.10 -7.14
C GLU A 125 -7.38 -14.00 -8.20
N ILE A 126 -8.65 -14.18 -7.80
CA ILE A 126 -9.80 -14.03 -8.70
C ILE A 126 -9.87 -12.60 -9.26
N THR A 127 -9.62 -11.60 -8.41
CA THR A 127 -9.64 -10.18 -8.77
C THR A 127 -8.60 -9.88 -9.85
N VAL A 128 -7.35 -10.32 -9.64
CA VAL A 128 -6.25 -10.16 -10.61
C VAL A 128 -6.56 -10.91 -11.91
N ARG A 129 -6.96 -12.19 -11.82
CA ARG A 129 -7.21 -13.04 -13.00
C ARG A 129 -8.35 -12.51 -13.89
N LYS A 130 -9.38 -11.92 -13.28
CA LYS A 130 -10.49 -11.29 -14.01
C LYS A 130 -10.18 -9.87 -14.52
N GLY A 131 -8.98 -9.33 -14.22
CA GLY A 131 -8.61 -7.97 -14.61
C GLY A 131 -9.47 -6.90 -13.95
N ALA A 132 -10.00 -7.17 -12.77
CA ALA A 132 -10.85 -6.25 -12.03
C ALA A 132 -10.03 -5.13 -11.37
N SER A 133 -10.56 -3.91 -11.34
CA SER A 133 -9.91 -2.77 -10.69
C SER A 133 -10.12 -2.77 -9.18
N ASP A 134 -11.27 -3.26 -8.71
CA ASP A 134 -11.65 -3.26 -7.30
C ASP A 134 -12.38 -4.56 -6.95
N LEU A 135 -12.16 -5.06 -5.74
CA LEU A 135 -12.92 -6.10 -5.06
C LEU A 135 -13.70 -5.47 -3.92
N HIS A 136 -15.00 -5.74 -3.86
CA HIS A 136 -15.91 -5.28 -2.82
C HIS A 136 -16.38 -6.46 -1.97
N LEU A 137 -16.17 -6.37 -0.66
CA LEU A 137 -16.70 -7.30 0.33
C LEU A 137 -17.85 -6.62 1.05
N LEU A 138 -19.07 -7.10 0.76
CA LEU A 138 -20.34 -6.49 1.15
C LEU A 138 -21.06 -7.38 2.16
N ALA A 139 -21.56 -6.79 3.24
CA ALA A 139 -22.23 -7.55 4.28
C ALA A 139 -23.58 -8.07 3.82
N GLU A 140 -23.84 -9.36 4.09
CA GLU A 140 -25.01 -10.13 3.69
C GLU A 140 -25.24 -10.19 2.16
N GLN A 141 -24.19 -9.96 1.38
CA GLN A 141 -24.21 -9.95 -0.08
C GLN A 141 -23.04 -10.77 -0.64
N GLN A 142 -23.12 -11.10 -1.94
CA GLN A 142 -22.01 -11.74 -2.62
C GLN A 142 -20.86 -10.73 -2.77
N PRO A 143 -19.59 -11.17 -2.68
CA PRO A 143 -18.46 -10.36 -3.11
C PRO A 143 -18.69 -9.86 -4.54
N ALA A 144 -18.24 -8.66 -4.86
CA ALA A 144 -18.38 -8.09 -6.18
C ALA A 144 -17.06 -7.53 -6.71
N LEU A 145 -16.89 -7.54 -8.02
CA LEU A 145 -15.73 -7.00 -8.71
C LEU A 145 -16.15 -5.79 -9.54
N ARG A 146 -15.25 -4.82 -9.65
CA ARG A 146 -15.36 -3.79 -10.67
C ARG A 146 -14.56 -4.20 -11.90
N ILE A 147 -15.24 -4.48 -13.01
CA ILE A 147 -14.61 -4.85 -14.29
C ILE A 147 -15.06 -3.84 -15.34
N HIS A 148 -14.11 -3.19 -16.00
CA HIS A 148 -14.37 -2.13 -16.99
C HIS A 148 -15.32 -1.00 -16.51
N GLY A 149 -15.33 -0.72 -15.21
CA GLY A 149 -16.17 0.30 -14.59
C GLY A 149 -17.51 -0.19 -14.05
N GLU A 150 -17.95 -1.38 -14.44
CA GLU A 150 -19.21 -1.98 -13.99
C GLU A 150 -19.00 -2.92 -12.79
N ILE A 151 -20.01 -3.03 -11.93
CA ILE A 151 -19.98 -3.91 -10.76
C ILE A 151 -20.64 -5.24 -11.10
N GLU A 152 -19.88 -6.32 -10.96
CA GLU A 152 -20.32 -7.69 -11.22
C GLU A 152 -20.17 -8.56 -9.96
N PRO A 153 -21.22 -9.25 -9.50
CA PRO A 153 -21.08 -10.20 -8.39
C PRO A 153 -20.19 -11.38 -8.80
N ILE A 154 -19.37 -11.85 -7.87
CA ILE A 154 -18.65 -13.11 -8.00
C ILE A 154 -19.63 -14.23 -7.64
N ASP A 155 -19.62 -15.32 -8.40
CA ASP A 155 -20.40 -16.53 -8.10
C ASP A 155 -19.83 -17.25 -6.87
N LEU A 156 -20.11 -16.66 -5.72
CA LEU A 156 -19.68 -17.06 -4.40
C LEU A 156 -20.84 -16.85 -3.42
N PRO A 157 -20.90 -17.61 -2.32
CA PRO A 157 -21.88 -17.37 -1.26
C PRO A 157 -21.85 -15.92 -0.75
N LYS A 158 -22.99 -15.47 -0.22
CA LYS A 158 -23.07 -14.20 0.50
C LYS A 158 -22.13 -14.24 1.71
N LEU A 159 -21.46 -13.14 2.02
CA LEU A 159 -20.59 -12.99 3.17
C LEU A 159 -21.31 -12.30 4.33
N SER A 160 -21.08 -12.72 5.57
CA SER A 160 -21.55 -11.95 6.74
C SER A 160 -20.53 -10.90 7.15
N SER A 161 -20.97 -9.91 7.93
CA SER A 161 -20.06 -8.93 8.55
C SER A 161 -18.94 -9.61 9.36
N ASP A 162 -19.26 -10.69 10.08
CA ASP A 162 -18.29 -11.44 10.88
C ASP A 162 -17.29 -12.19 10.01
N GLU A 163 -17.73 -12.75 8.87
CA GLU A 163 -16.86 -13.41 7.90
C GLU A 163 -15.92 -12.39 7.25
N ILE A 164 -16.40 -11.22 6.84
CA ILE A 164 -15.57 -10.15 6.28
C ILE A 164 -14.51 -9.72 7.30
N SER A 165 -14.90 -9.54 8.56
CA SER A 165 -13.98 -9.20 9.64
C SER A 165 -12.89 -10.26 9.80
N LYS A 166 -13.25 -11.55 9.76
CA LYS A 166 -12.27 -12.65 9.88
C LYS A 166 -11.32 -12.73 8.70
N ILE A 167 -11.85 -12.59 7.48
CA ILE A 167 -11.06 -12.56 6.24
C ILE A 167 -9.99 -11.47 6.35
N LEU A 168 -10.38 -10.25 6.74
CA LEU A 168 -9.48 -9.10 6.74
C LEU A 168 -8.64 -8.95 8.00
N PHE A 169 -9.10 -9.37 9.17
CA PHE A 169 -8.29 -9.26 10.39
C PHE A 169 -7.06 -10.18 10.32
N SER A 170 -7.11 -11.23 9.49
CA SER A 170 -5.95 -12.06 9.18
C SER A 170 -4.82 -11.28 8.48
N THR A 171 -5.15 -10.17 7.81
CA THR A 171 -4.21 -9.30 7.10
C THR A 171 -3.83 -8.04 7.89
N LEU A 172 -4.34 -7.89 9.12
CA LEU A 172 -4.09 -6.73 9.98
C LEU A 172 -3.14 -7.05 11.14
N SER A 173 -2.33 -6.07 11.52
CA SER A 173 -1.62 -6.10 12.80
C SER A 173 -2.57 -5.85 13.98
N ARG A 174 -2.16 -6.26 15.20
CA ARG A 174 -2.94 -5.97 16.43
C ARG A 174 -3.20 -4.48 16.65
N GLN A 175 -2.28 -3.61 16.19
CA GLN A 175 -2.43 -2.16 16.29
C GLN A 175 -3.51 -1.66 15.33
N GLN A 176 -3.51 -2.13 14.09
CA GLN A 176 -4.51 -1.80 13.09
C GLN A 176 -5.91 -2.29 13.48
N ILE A 177 -6.03 -3.48 14.08
CA ILE A 177 -7.30 -3.98 14.61
C ILE A 177 -7.85 -3.00 15.65
N LYS A 178 -7.03 -2.62 16.64
CA LYS A 178 -7.44 -1.64 17.67
C LYS A 178 -7.81 -0.29 17.08
N GLN A 179 -7.07 0.17 16.07
CA GLN A 179 -7.36 1.41 15.36
C GLN A 179 -8.73 1.34 14.67
N PHE A 180 -8.99 0.28 13.92
CA PHE A 180 -10.29 0.09 13.26
C PHE A 180 -11.44 -0.05 14.27
N GLU A 181 -11.23 -0.78 15.38
CA GLU A 181 -12.24 -0.91 16.44
C GLU A 181 -12.60 0.44 17.07
N HIS A 182 -11.64 1.37 17.16
CA HIS A 182 -11.85 2.72 17.69
C HIS A 182 -12.41 3.69 16.64
N GLU A 183 -11.71 3.86 15.51
CA GLU A 183 -11.99 4.86 14.47
C GLU A 183 -13.11 4.43 13.52
N LYS A 184 -13.46 3.14 13.46
CA LYS A 184 -14.47 2.54 12.56
C LYS A 184 -14.12 2.58 11.07
N GLU A 185 -12.91 3.01 10.74
CA GLU A 185 -12.37 3.08 9.38
C GLU A 185 -10.84 2.89 9.41
N LEU A 186 -10.30 2.23 8.39
CA LEU A 186 -8.87 1.95 8.25
C LEU A 186 -8.46 1.79 6.78
N ASP A 187 -7.46 2.56 6.35
CA ASP A 187 -6.77 2.37 5.08
C ASP A 187 -5.39 1.73 5.30
N TYR A 188 -5.05 0.73 4.50
CA TYR A 188 -3.72 0.12 4.51
C TYR A 188 -3.39 -0.57 3.17
N GLY A 189 -2.10 -0.77 2.89
CA GLY A 189 -1.67 -1.58 1.76
C GLY A 189 -1.50 -3.07 2.10
N LEU A 190 -1.98 -3.95 1.22
CA LEU A 190 -1.85 -5.39 1.30
C LEU A 190 -1.05 -5.92 0.11
N GLN A 191 0.10 -6.55 0.37
CA GLN A 191 0.87 -7.20 -0.69
C GLN A 191 0.29 -8.58 -1.00
N PHE A 192 -0.03 -8.86 -2.26
CA PHE A 192 -0.48 -10.19 -2.69
C PHE A 192 0.66 -11.00 -3.30
N ASP A 193 1.31 -10.49 -4.35
CA ASP A 193 2.48 -11.11 -4.99
C ASP A 193 3.50 -10.02 -5.41
N SER A 194 4.50 -10.33 -6.24
CA SER A 194 5.50 -9.34 -6.67
C SER A 194 4.97 -8.23 -7.59
N GLU A 195 3.84 -8.45 -8.28
CA GLU A 195 3.29 -7.57 -9.32
C GLU A 195 1.94 -6.94 -8.92
N ASN A 196 1.31 -7.47 -7.88
CA ASN A 196 -0.02 -7.09 -7.46
C ASN A 196 -0.02 -6.71 -5.97
N ARG A 197 -0.35 -5.44 -5.71
CA ARG A 197 -0.60 -4.89 -4.38
C ARG A 197 -2.04 -4.39 -4.33
N PHE A 198 -2.67 -4.42 -3.17
CA PHE A 198 -4.01 -3.89 -2.98
C PHE A 198 -3.99 -2.73 -1.99
N ARG A 199 -4.71 -1.65 -2.29
CA ARG A 199 -5.11 -0.68 -1.27
C ARG A 199 -6.43 -1.14 -0.68
N VAL A 200 -6.44 -1.42 0.62
CA VAL A 200 -7.62 -1.87 1.33
C VAL A 200 -8.18 -0.71 2.14
N ASN A 201 -9.44 -0.41 1.91
CA ASN A 201 -10.25 0.42 2.81
C ASN A 201 -11.24 -0.50 3.53
N LEU A 202 -11.11 -0.56 4.85
CA LEU A 202 -11.98 -1.30 5.76
C LEU A 202 -12.85 -0.29 6.53
N HIS A 203 -14.16 -0.45 6.51
CA HIS A 203 -15.09 0.53 7.09
C HIS A 203 -16.34 -0.11 7.70
N GLN A 204 -17.07 0.69 8.47
CA GLN A 204 -18.38 0.32 9.02
C GLN A 204 -19.51 0.94 8.19
N GLN A 205 -20.48 0.13 7.79
CA GLN A 205 -21.66 0.51 7.04
C GLN A 205 -22.90 0.01 7.78
N ARG A 206 -23.69 0.93 8.35
CA ARG A 206 -24.92 0.61 9.13
C ARG A 206 -24.69 -0.43 10.26
N GLY A 207 -23.49 -0.45 10.83
CA GLY A 207 -23.10 -1.40 11.88
C GLY A 207 -22.52 -2.71 11.38
N PHE A 208 -22.39 -2.89 10.06
CA PHE A 208 -21.71 -4.02 9.45
C PHE A 208 -20.31 -3.64 8.97
N THR A 209 -19.37 -4.56 9.08
CA THR A 209 -18.03 -4.42 8.52
C THR A 209 -18.04 -4.76 7.04
N GLU A 210 -17.54 -3.83 6.22
CA GLU A 210 -17.37 -3.98 4.78
C GLU A 210 -15.96 -3.54 4.37
N ALA A 211 -15.54 -3.94 3.16
CA ALA A 211 -14.26 -3.49 2.63
C ALA A 211 -14.26 -3.32 1.12
N THR A 212 -13.41 -2.40 0.67
CA THR A 212 -13.07 -2.23 -0.74
C THR A 212 -11.56 -2.37 -0.91
N LEU A 213 -11.15 -3.28 -1.80
CA LEU A 213 -9.76 -3.59 -2.10
C LEU A 213 -9.49 -3.18 -3.55
N ARG A 214 -8.70 -2.13 -3.74
CA ARG A 214 -8.31 -1.66 -5.07
C ARG A 214 -7.01 -2.31 -5.50
N LEU A 215 -7.00 -2.97 -6.65
CA LEU A 215 -5.77 -3.47 -7.26
C LEU A 215 -4.90 -2.28 -7.69
N ILE A 216 -3.68 -2.23 -7.17
CA ILE A 216 -2.62 -1.31 -7.56
C ILE A 216 -1.69 -2.08 -8.50
N ASN A 217 -1.64 -1.64 -9.76
CA ASN A 217 -0.67 -2.16 -10.71
C ASN A 217 0.73 -1.67 -10.30
N THR A 218 1.61 -2.57 -9.89
CA THR A 218 2.97 -2.20 -9.45
C THR A 218 3.95 -2.08 -10.61
N ARG A 219 3.52 -2.35 -11.86
CA ARG A 219 4.36 -2.16 -13.04
C ARG A 219 4.77 -0.70 -13.13
N ILE A 220 6.07 -0.48 -13.03
CA ILE A 220 6.68 0.85 -13.09
C ILE A 220 6.84 1.22 -14.57
N PRO A 221 6.18 2.29 -15.05
CA PRO A 221 6.36 2.73 -16.43
C PRO A 221 7.80 3.18 -16.69
N SER A 222 8.31 2.88 -17.87
CA SER A 222 9.62 3.37 -18.32
C SER A 222 9.60 4.88 -18.61
N PHE A 223 10.79 5.51 -18.66
CA PHE A 223 10.92 6.92 -19.04
C PHE A 223 10.32 7.20 -20.43
N GLU A 224 10.49 6.25 -21.35
CA GLU A 224 10.01 6.34 -22.72
C GLU A 224 8.48 6.25 -22.78
N GLU A 225 7.86 5.35 -22.01
CA GLU A 225 6.40 5.26 -21.90
C GLU A 225 5.79 6.52 -21.27
N LEU A 226 6.46 7.11 -20.29
CA LEU A 226 6.04 8.36 -19.66
C LEU A 226 6.39 9.61 -20.49
N GLN A 227 7.17 9.45 -21.56
CA GLN A 227 7.71 10.55 -22.36
C GLN A 227 8.45 11.60 -21.49
N LEU A 228 9.13 11.14 -20.44
CA LEU A 228 9.88 12.00 -19.55
C LEU A 228 11.09 12.60 -20.29
N PRO A 229 11.35 13.91 -20.19
CA PRO A 229 12.53 14.52 -20.80
C PRO A 229 13.82 13.92 -20.25
N ASP A 230 14.86 13.79 -21.08
CA ASP A 230 16.15 13.23 -20.64
C ASP A 230 16.81 13.99 -19.47
N ALA A 231 16.49 15.28 -19.33
CA ALA A 231 16.86 16.07 -18.15
C ALA A 231 16.44 15.44 -16.82
N VAL A 232 15.32 14.71 -16.76
CA VAL A 232 14.86 14.00 -15.56
C VAL A 232 15.79 12.82 -15.24
N LYS A 233 16.33 12.14 -16.27
CA LYS A 233 17.33 11.08 -16.10
C LYS A 233 18.63 11.66 -15.51
N ASP A 234 19.04 12.84 -15.96
CA ASP A 234 20.23 13.52 -15.44
C ASP A 234 20.08 13.84 -13.95
N LEU A 235 18.90 14.34 -13.53
CA LEU A 235 18.59 14.58 -12.12
C LEU A 235 18.66 13.29 -11.29
N ALA A 236 18.05 12.20 -11.75
CA ALA A 236 18.10 10.91 -11.04
C ALA A 236 19.54 10.34 -10.89
N ARG A 237 20.44 10.73 -11.79
CA ARG A 237 21.85 10.31 -11.78
C ARG A 237 22.75 11.12 -10.84
N LEU A 238 22.29 12.25 -10.31
CA LEU A 238 23.03 13.05 -9.32
C LEU A 238 23.45 12.22 -8.10
N LYS A 239 24.56 12.60 -7.46
CA LYS A 239 25.09 11.88 -6.29
C LYS A 239 24.40 12.29 -5.00
N ASP A 240 24.07 13.57 -4.90
CA ASP A 240 23.55 14.23 -3.71
C ASP A 240 22.65 15.42 -4.11
N GLY A 241 22.11 16.11 -3.11
CA GLY A 241 21.28 17.30 -3.25
C GLY A 241 19.78 17.01 -3.25
N LEU A 242 18.98 18.07 -3.34
CA LEU A 242 17.52 18.01 -3.26
C LEU A 242 16.89 18.18 -4.65
N ILE A 243 15.98 17.27 -4.99
CA ILE A 243 15.11 17.35 -6.16
C ILE A 243 13.67 17.42 -5.69
N LEU A 244 12.94 18.44 -6.13
CA LEU A 244 11.51 18.59 -5.86
C LEU A 244 10.70 18.16 -7.08
N VAL A 245 9.73 17.27 -6.88
CA VAL A 245 8.74 16.90 -7.89
C VAL A 245 7.40 17.49 -7.47
N ALA A 246 7.06 18.62 -8.08
CA ALA A 246 5.87 19.40 -7.82
C ALA A 246 4.72 19.11 -8.79
N GLY A 247 3.50 19.40 -8.36
CA GLY A 247 2.30 19.35 -9.18
C GLY A 247 1.04 19.12 -8.34
N PRO A 248 -0.16 19.32 -8.90
CA PRO A 248 -1.41 19.01 -8.21
C PRO A 248 -1.59 17.50 -8.00
N THR A 249 -2.61 17.11 -7.22
CA THR A 249 -3.01 15.70 -7.09
C THR A 249 -3.34 15.10 -8.46
N GLY A 250 -2.86 13.88 -8.72
CA GLY A 250 -3.12 13.20 -9.99
C GLY A 250 -2.29 13.69 -11.18
N SER A 251 -1.25 14.50 -10.97
CA SER A 251 -0.35 14.98 -12.03
C SER A 251 0.77 14.01 -12.43
N GLY A 252 0.85 12.83 -11.81
CA GLY A 252 1.86 11.82 -12.13
C GLY A 252 3.17 11.92 -11.34
N LYS A 253 3.22 12.70 -10.24
CA LYS A 253 4.40 12.83 -9.37
C LYS A 253 4.94 11.48 -8.92
N THR A 254 4.10 10.66 -8.28
CA THR A 254 4.49 9.35 -7.74
C THR A 254 5.01 8.43 -8.85
N THR A 255 4.37 8.45 -10.02
CA THR A 255 4.80 7.67 -11.19
C THR A 255 6.17 8.12 -11.72
N THR A 256 6.43 9.43 -11.75
CA THR A 256 7.74 9.96 -12.15
C THR A 256 8.82 9.59 -11.14
N ILE A 257 8.54 9.74 -9.85
CA ILE A 257 9.47 9.37 -8.78
C ILE A 257 9.77 7.87 -8.85
N ALA A 258 8.76 7.03 -9.06
CA ALA A 258 8.96 5.59 -9.24
C ALA A 258 9.85 5.30 -10.45
N ALA A 259 9.64 5.95 -11.60
CA ALA A 259 10.55 5.80 -12.75
C ALA A 259 12.00 6.21 -12.41
N MET A 260 12.18 7.34 -11.70
CA MET A 260 13.51 7.78 -11.25
C MET A 260 14.18 6.77 -10.31
N VAL A 261 13.44 6.22 -9.34
CA VAL A 261 13.94 5.19 -8.42
C VAL A 261 14.30 3.91 -9.15
N ASP A 262 13.48 3.49 -10.12
CA ASP A 262 13.76 2.31 -10.94
C ASP A 262 15.04 2.48 -11.78
N LEU A 263 15.26 3.67 -12.38
CA LEU A 263 16.50 3.99 -13.08
C LEU A 263 17.71 3.94 -12.13
N ILE A 264 17.60 4.57 -10.96
CA ILE A 264 18.63 4.52 -9.91
C ILE A 264 18.95 3.08 -9.54
N ASN A 265 17.92 2.25 -9.33
CA ASN A 265 18.07 0.85 -8.95
C ASN A 265 18.75 0.00 -10.03
N LYS A 266 18.53 0.32 -11.31
CA LYS A 266 19.15 -0.34 -12.46
C LYS A 266 20.58 0.12 -12.73
N GLU A 267 20.95 1.33 -12.32
CA GLU A 267 22.26 1.93 -12.63
C GLU A 267 23.24 1.93 -11.46
N LYS A 268 22.77 2.21 -10.24
CA LYS A 268 23.60 2.45 -9.06
C LYS A 268 23.66 1.23 -8.14
N LYS A 269 24.78 1.09 -7.44
CA LYS A 269 24.97 0.16 -6.33
C LYS A 269 24.93 0.97 -5.03
N GLY A 270 23.81 0.96 -4.35
CA GLY A 270 23.62 1.75 -3.12
C GLY A 270 22.34 1.38 -2.39
N VAL A 271 22.02 2.13 -1.35
CA VAL A 271 20.80 1.99 -0.56
C VAL A 271 19.83 3.12 -0.93
N VAL A 272 18.65 2.74 -1.40
CA VAL A 272 17.54 3.67 -1.65
C VAL A 272 16.48 3.42 -0.59
N ILE A 273 16.10 4.48 0.13
CA ILE A 273 15.04 4.42 1.14
C ILE A 273 13.88 5.27 0.68
N THR A 274 12.69 4.68 0.52
CA THR A 274 11.48 5.43 0.20
C THR A 274 10.56 5.50 1.41
N LEU A 275 9.97 6.66 1.62
CA LEU A 275 9.02 6.95 2.69
C LEU A 275 7.71 7.35 2.01
N GLU A 276 6.66 6.54 2.15
CA GLU A 276 5.44 6.67 1.33
C GLU A 276 4.16 6.53 2.19
N ARG A 277 3.01 7.00 1.69
CA ARG A 277 1.71 6.87 2.37
C ARG A 277 0.56 6.83 1.34
N PRO A 278 0.07 5.64 0.93
CA PRO A 278 0.70 4.33 1.05
C PRO A 278 1.81 4.13 -0.01
N ILE A 279 2.47 2.97 -0.01
CA ILE A 279 3.36 2.57 -1.11
C ILE A 279 2.52 2.26 -2.37
N GLU A 280 2.78 2.98 -3.47
CA GLU A 280 2.08 2.80 -4.75
C GLU A 280 2.81 1.84 -5.69
N PHE A 281 4.14 1.95 -5.79
CA PHE A 281 4.96 1.12 -6.67
C PHE A 281 5.91 0.28 -5.84
N VAL A 282 5.98 -1.03 -6.12
CA VAL A 282 6.90 -1.93 -5.42
C VAL A 282 8.19 -2.06 -6.23
N HIS A 283 9.31 -1.68 -5.62
CA HIS A 283 10.63 -1.77 -6.21
C HIS A 283 11.37 -3.01 -5.69
N LEU A 284 11.60 -3.98 -6.57
CA LEU A 284 12.45 -5.13 -6.26
C LEU A 284 13.93 -4.74 -6.31
N ASN A 285 14.77 -5.41 -5.53
CA ASN A 285 16.21 -5.19 -5.55
C ASN A 285 16.82 -5.62 -6.90
N ILE A 286 17.53 -4.72 -7.59
CA ILE A 286 18.25 -5.02 -8.83
C ILE A 286 19.76 -4.84 -8.63
N LYS A 287 20.27 -3.60 -8.69
CA LYS A 287 21.65 -3.26 -8.29
C LYS A 287 21.70 -2.51 -6.97
N SER A 288 20.62 -1.79 -6.64
CA SER A 288 20.47 -1.12 -5.35
C SER A 288 19.67 -1.98 -4.37
N ILE A 289 19.91 -1.75 -3.09
CA ILE A 289 19.07 -2.23 -2.00
C ILE A 289 17.93 -1.22 -1.85
N ILE A 290 16.69 -1.66 -2.04
CA ILE A 290 15.49 -0.85 -1.88
C ILE A 290 14.88 -1.16 -0.51
N LYS A 291 14.61 -0.11 0.26
CA LYS A 291 13.88 -0.17 1.53
C LYS A 291 12.69 0.78 1.45
N GLN A 292 11.49 0.25 1.21
CA GLN A 292 10.27 1.05 1.21
C GLN A 292 9.62 1.00 2.58
N ARG A 293 9.18 2.14 3.08
CA ARG A 293 8.54 2.27 4.40
C ARG A 293 7.24 3.04 4.27
N GLU A 294 6.14 2.38 4.61
CA GLU A 294 4.81 2.95 4.58
C GLU A 294 4.49 3.63 5.92
N VAL A 295 4.09 4.90 5.89
CA VAL A 295 3.66 5.61 7.08
C VAL A 295 2.31 5.08 7.56
N GLY A 296 2.20 4.76 8.84
CA GLY A 296 1.06 4.08 9.45
C GLY A 296 1.30 2.57 9.64
N ILE A 297 2.26 1.99 8.92
CA ILE A 297 2.60 0.56 8.99
C ILE A 297 4.04 0.37 9.51
N ASP A 298 5.03 0.89 8.79
CA ASP A 298 6.46 0.71 9.09
C ASP A 298 7.06 1.84 9.93
N THR A 299 6.30 2.94 10.08
CA THR A 299 6.70 4.16 10.79
C THR A 299 5.47 5.01 11.12
N ASN A 300 5.55 5.82 12.17
CA ASN A 300 4.41 6.66 12.60
C ASN A 300 4.27 7.97 11.81
N SER A 301 5.37 8.51 11.27
CA SER A 301 5.35 9.77 10.52
C SER A 301 6.51 9.87 9.52
N PHE A 302 6.38 10.75 8.52
CA PHE A 302 7.47 11.06 7.57
C PHE A 302 8.70 11.58 8.31
N SER A 303 8.54 12.57 9.19
CA SER A 303 9.62 13.15 9.98
C SER A 303 10.39 12.11 10.80
N THR A 304 9.69 11.19 11.49
CA THR A 304 10.34 10.11 12.25
C THR A 304 11.10 9.16 11.33
N ALA A 305 10.48 8.78 10.21
CA ALA A 305 11.07 7.86 9.26
C ALA A 305 12.34 8.45 8.63
N LEU A 306 12.29 9.72 8.24
CA LEU A 306 13.38 10.47 7.63
C LEU A 306 14.55 10.69 8.61
N LYS A 307 14.28 11.04 9.87
CA LYS A 307 15.33 11.13 10.91
C LYS A 307 15.99 9.78 11.17
N SER A 308 15.23 8.69 11.10
CA SER A 308 15.77 7.34 11.29
C SER A 308 16.53 6.82 10.07
N SER A 309 16.12 7.20 8.85
CA SER A 309 16.75 6.73 7.61
C SER A 309 18.19 7.20 7.47
N LEU A 310 18.55 8.37 8.01
CA LEU A 310 19.93 8.87 8.04
C LEU A 310 20.92 7.94 8.77
N ARG A 311 20.44 7.01 9.61
CA ARG A 311 21.27 5.99 10.28
C ARG A 311 21.19 4.62 9.62
N GLN A 312 20.57 4.51 8.45
CA GLN A 312 20.37 3.26 7.72
C GLN A 312 21.29 3.14 6.49
N ASP A 313 22.36 3.94 6.47
CA ASP A 313 23.35 4.05 5.38
C ASP A 313 22.73 4.36 4.00
N PRO A 314 21.83 5.36 3.87
CA PRO A 314 21.20 5.66 2.59
C PRO A 314 22.17 6.37 1.64
N ASN A 315 22.01 6.12 0.33
CA ASN A 315 22.56 6.98 -0.71
C ASN A 315 21.46 7.89 -1.31
N VAL A 316 20.24 7.36 -1.40
CA VAL A 316 19.08 8.07 -1.90
C VAL A 316 17.94 7.96 -0.90
N ILE A 317 17.30 9.09 -0.59
CA ILE A 317 16.11 9.14 0.25
C ILE A 317 14.97 9.75 -0.56
N VAL A 318 13.86 9.02 -0.65
CA VAL A 318 12.65 9.47 -1.33
C VAL A 318 11.59 9.78 -0.28
N ILE A 319 11.02 10.99 -0.36
CA ILE A 319 9.96 11.47 0.53
C ILE A 319 8.70 11.60 -0.32
N GLY A 320 7.71 10.75 -0.03
CA GLY A 320 6.45 10.67 -0.76
C GLY A 320 5.71 11.99 -0.81
N GLU A 321 5.70 12.75 0.29
CA GLU A 321 5.19 14.12 0.32
C GLU A 321 5.80 14.90 1.50
N ILE A 322 6.08 16.19 1.31
CA ILE A 322 6.47 17.09 2.39
C ILE A 322 5.23 17.81 2.92
N GLU A 323 4.83 17.48 4.15
CA GLU A 323 3.62 18.03 4.79
C GLU A 323 3.94 19.04 5.92
N ASP A 324 5.17 19.01 6.45
CA ASP A 324 5.52 19.71 7.68
C ASP A 324 6.96 20.26 7.73
N ILE A 325 7.18 21.23 8.61
CA ILE A 325 8.45 21.93 8.80
C ILE A 325 9.61 20.99 9.21
N GLU A 326 9.34 19.95 10.01
CA GLU A 326 10.37 19.03 10.49
C GLU A 326 10.85 18.11 9.36
N THR A 327 9.94 17.70 8.49
CA THR A 327 10.25 16.96 7.27
C THR A 327 11.10 17.82 6.32
N VAL A 328 10.76 19.10 6.11
CA VAL A 328 11.59 20.02 5.29
C VAL A 328 13.00 20.17 5.87
N LYS A 329 13.12 20.49 7.16
CA LYS A 329 14.42 20.67 7.82
C LYS A 329 15.31 19.44 7.65
N THR A 330 14.75 18.26 7.91
CA THR A 330 15.51 17.01 7.84
C THR A 330 15.89 16.68 6.39
N ALA A 331 15.04 16.99 5.41
CA ALA A 331 15.34 16.82 4.00
C ALA A 331 16.49 17.74 3.53
N ILE A 332 16.51 19.00 3.97
CA ILE A 332 17.60 19.94 3.69
C ILE A 332 18.91 19.43 4.29
N ILE A 333 18.89 19.02 5.57
CA ILE A 333 20.08 18.46 6.25
C ILE A 333 20.59 17.20 5.53
N ALA A 334 19.68 16.30 5.13
CA ALA A 334 20.04 15.10 4.39
C ALA A 334 20.74 15.44 3.06
N ALA A 335 20.19 16.40 2.31
CA ALA A 335 20.77 16.86 1.06
C ALA A 335 22.13 17.54 1.26
N GLU A 336 22.29 18.39 2.28
CA GLU A 336 23.57 19.04 2.63
C GLU A 336 24.65 18.06 3.09
N THR A 337 24.24 16.93 3.68
CA THR A 337 25.15 15.88 4.18
C THR A 337 25.53 14.84 3.13
N GLY A 338 25.26 15.12 1.85
CA GLY A 338 25.72 14.30 0.73
C GLY A 338 24.78 13.17 0.31
N HIS A 339 23.51 13.23 0.71
CA HIS A 339 22.47 12.30 0.23
C HIS A 339 21.73 12.89 -0.95
N LEU A 340 21.30 12.05 -1.90
CA LEU A 340 20.32 12.47 -2.90
C LEU A 340 18.92 12.38 -2.28
N VAL A 341 18.22 13.50 -2.20
CA VAL A 341 16.87 13.57 -1.67
C VAL A 341 15.90 13.90 -2.80
N ILE A 342 14.92 13.02 -3.03
CA ILE A 342 13.84 13.26 -4.00
C ILE A 342 12.55 13.40 -3.20
N ALA A 343 11.87 14.52 -3.30
CA ALA A 343 10.66 14.76 -2.54
C ALA A 343 9.52 15.24 -3.43
N SER A 344 8.32 14.71 -3.21
CA SER A 344 7.13 15.24 -3.86
C SER A 344 6.54 16.41 -3.07
N PHE A 345 5.94 17.36 -3.79
CA PHE A 345 5.35 18.55 -3.21
C PHE A 345 4.11 19.01 -3.97
N HIS A 346 3.11 19.56 -3.27
CA HIS A 346 1.95 20.15 -3.92
C HIS A 346 2.23 21.62 -4.27
N ALA A 347 2.48 21.92 -5.54
CA ALA A 347 2.62 23.28 -6.06
C ALA A 347 2.32 23.31 -7.57
N THR A 348 1.86 24.43 -8.08
CA THR A 348 1.49 24.59 -9.51
C THR A 348 2.66 24.93 -10.42
N ASP A 349 3.76 25.46 -9.85
CA ASP A 349 4.98 25.85 -10.56
C ASP A 349 6.18 25.87 -9.59
N SER A 350 7.38 26.06 -10.16
CA SER A 350 8.62 26.06 -9.39
C SER A 350 8.75 27.22 -8.41
N MET A 351 8.19 28.40 -8.73
CA MET A 351 8.20 29.56 -7.86
C MET A 351 7.36 29.30 -6.60
N GLN A 352 6.12 28.84 -6.78
CA GLN A 352 5.23 28.46 -5.69
C GLN A 352 5.78 27.29 -4.87
N ALA A 353 6.48 26.34 -5.49
CA ALA A 353 7.11 25.25 -4.77
C ALA A 353 8.15 25.78 -3.76
N ILE A 354 9.00 26.72 -4.18
CA ILE A 354 9.98 27.36 -3.30
C ILE A 354 9.30 28.22 -2.24
N ASP A 355 8.33 29.05 -2.65
CA ASP A 355 7.65 29.98 -1.74
C ASP A 355 6.88 29.25 -0.63
N ARG A 356 6.10 28.22 -0.99
CA ARG A 356 5.37 27.39 -0.02
C ARG A 356 6.31 26.62 0.90
N LEU A 357 7.42 26.10 0.38
CA LEU A 357 8.42 25.41 1.21
C LEU A 357 9.03 26.36 2.24
N ALA A 358 9.39 27.59 1.83
CA ALA A 358 9.85 28.62 2.75
C ALA A 358 8.75 29.08 3.73
N GLY A 359 7.48 29.04 3.30
CA GLY A 359 6.31 29.40 4.09
C GLY A 359 6.00 28.46 5.27
N PHE A 360 6.60 27.26 5.35
CA PHE A 360 6.53 26.43 6.57
C PHE A 360 7.27 27.05 7.75
N PHE A 361 8.18 27.99 7.50
CA PHE A 361 9.02 28.60 8.53
C PHE A 361 8.49 29.97 8.93
N PRO A 362 8.72 30.40 10.18
CA PRO A 362 8.49 31.78 10.59
C PRO A 362 9.21 32.77 9.66
N THR A 363 8.58 33.93 9.42
CA THR A 363 9.04 34.95 8.46
C THR A 363 10.49 35.40 8.72
N GLU A 364 10.90 35.47 9.99
CA GLU A 364 12.26 35.81 10.41
C GLU A 364 13.33 34.83 9.90
N ASN A 365 12.95 33.57 9.64
CA ASN A 365 13.85 32.53 9.17
C ASN A 365 13.88 32.40 7.64
N ARG A 366 12.98 33.08 6.91
CA ARG A 366 12.82 32.91 5.46
C ARG A 366 14.13 33.05 4.69
N LYS A 367 14.91 34.11 4.96
CA LYS A 367 16.21 34.35 4.29
C LYS A 367 17.22 33.23 4.55
N GLN A 368 17.26 32.71 5.78
CA GLN A 368 18.15 31.61 6.13
C GLN A 368 17.77 30.34 5.38
N ILE A 369 16.48 30.00 5.35
CA ILE A 369 15.98 28.79 4.68
C ILE A 369 16.16 28.87 3.17
N LEU A 370 15.86 30.00 2.55
CA LEU A 370 16.13 30.20 1.12
C LEU A 370 17.63 30.12 0.81
N SER A 371 18.48 30.63 1.70
CA SER A 371 19.92 30.45 1.57
C SER A 371 20.31 28.97 1.62
N GLN A 372 19.86 28.21 2.62
CA GLN A 372 20.14 26.76 2.73
C GLN A 372 19.61 25.98 1.52
N LEU A 373 18.37 26.24 1.13
CA LEU A 373 17.75 25.65 -0.06
C LEU A 373 18.57 25.94 -1.32
N SER A 374 19.09 27.16 -1.49
CA SER A 374 19.94 27.51 -2.63
C SER A 374 21.25 26.71 -2.70
N HIS A 375 21.74 26.17 -1.58
CA HIS A 375 22.95 25.37 -1.55
C HIS A 375 22.68 23.92 -1.94
N CYS A 376 21.60 23.32 -1.43
CA CYS A 376 21.32 21.90 -1.61
C CYS A 376 20.37 21.57 -2.77
N LEU A 377 19.54 22.52 -3.24
CA LEU A 377 18.64 22.29 -4.37
C LEU A 377 19.44 22.03 -5.66
N HIS A 378 19.06 21.00 -6.39
CA HIS A 378 19.62 20.65 -7.70
C HIS A 378 18.60 20.76 -8.83
N GLY A 379 17.31 20.50 -8.57
CA GLY A 379 16.29 20.76 -9.56
C GLY A 379 14.86 20.71 -9.04
N ILE A 380 13.96 21.31 -9.82
CA ILE A 380 12.52 21.29 -9.59
C ILE A 380 11.86 20.80 -10.88
N LEU A 381 10.97 19.82 -10.74
CA LEU A 381 10.12 19.31 -11.81
C LEU A 381 8.69 19.66 -11.46
N THR A 382 7.99 20.44 -12.28
CA THR A 382 6.57 20.73 -12.05
C THR A 382 5.73 20.06 -13.13
N GLN A 383 4.76 19.25 -12.73
CA GLN A 383 4.05 18.32 -13.61
C GLN A 383 2.56 18.59 -13.68
N VAL A 384 2.02 18.42 -14.88
CA VAL A 384 0.59 18.43 -15.18
C VAL A 384 0.27 17.37 -16.23
N LEU A 385 -0.88 16.69 -16.10
CA LEU A 385 -1.39 15.77 -17.12
C LEU A 385 -2.51 16.44 -17.94
N LEU A 386 -2.26 16.61 -19.23
CA LEU A 386 -3.20 17.20 -20.18
C LEU A 386 -4.02 16.12 -20.88
N PRO A 387 -5.34 16.29 -21.07
CA PRO A 387 -6.13 15.38 -21.89
C PRO A 387 -5.63 15.41 -23.34
N ARG A 388 -5.51 14.22 -23.93
CA ARG A 388 -5.09 14.09 -25.33
C ARG A 388 -6.28 14.20 -26.26
N LYS A 389 -6.08 14.87 -27.40
CA LYS A 389 -7.02 14.95 -28.52
C LYS A 389 -6.77 13.83 -29.55
N ASP A 390 -5.51 13.46 -29.74
CA ASP A 390 -5.08 12.53 -30.78
C ASP A 390 -5.43 11.06 -30.47
N LYS A 391 -5.50 10.70 -29.19
CA LYS A 391 -5.86 9.36 -28.71
C LYS A 391 -6.40 9.41 -27.28
N LEU A 392 -7.01 8.30 -26.82
CA LEU A 392 -7.42 8.16 -25.44
C LEU A 392 -6.23 8.27 -24.47
N GLY A 393 -6.46 8.96 -23.35
CA GLY A 393 -5.48 9.11 -22.28
C GLY A 393 -5.04 10.55 -22.05
N ARG A 394 -3.88 10.71 -21.41
CA ARG A 394 -3.30 12.00 -21.03
C ARG A 394 -1.84 12.08 -21.44
N VAL A 395 -1.31 13.28 -21.62
CA VAL A 395 0.10 13.55 -21.90
C VAL A 395 0.71 14.38 -20.77
N LEU A 396 1.95 14.07 -20.40
CA LEU A 396 2.69 14.80 -19.37
C LEU A 396 3.30 16.09 -19.95
N ALA A 397 2.90 17.23 -19.39
CA ALA A 397 3.61 18.49 -19.53
C ALA A 397 4.44 18.73 -18.25
N CYS A 398 5.72 19.05 -18.44
CA CYS A 398 6.68 19.21 -17.34
C CYS A 398 7.48 20.49 -17.52
N GLU A 399 7.47 21.35 -16.50
CA GLU A 399 8.48 22.39 -16.29
C GLU A 399 9.71 21.76 -15.63
N ILE A 400 10.89 22.18 -16.04
CA ILE A 400 12.16 21.68 -15.52
C ILE A 400 13.05 22.87 -15.19
N VAL A 401 13.47 22.94 -13.93
CA VAL A 401 14.43 23.92 -13.41
C VAL A 401 15.65 23.18 -12.90
N PHE A 402 16.83 23.53 -13.39
CA PHE A 402 18.10 23.14 -12.78
C PHE A 402 18.62 24.27 -11.89
N ALA A 403 19.06 23.96 -10.68
CA ALA A 403 19.57 24.99 -9.77
C ALA A 403 21.02 25.39 -10.14
N ASN A 404 21.19 26.09 -11.26
CA ASN A 404 22.45 26.72 -11.65
C ASN A 404 22.73 27.97 -10.79
N ASP A 405 23.90 28.59 -10.95
CA ASP A 405 24.30 29.75 -10.13
C ASP A 405 23.33 30.94 -10.21
N ALA A 406 22.66 31.13 -11.35
CA ALA A 406 21.66 32.18 -11.51
C ALA A 406 20.39 31.86 -10.69
N VAL A 407 19.85 30.65 -10.81
CA VAL A 407 18.68 30.19 -10.04
C VAL A 407 18.99 30.19 -8.54
N LYS A 408 20.16 29.68 -8.13
CA LYS A 408 20.60 29.70 -6.73
C LYS A 408 20.68 31.12 -6.16
N ARG A 409 21.14 32.10 -6.96
CA ARG A 409 21.16 33.51 -6.57
C ARG A 409 19.76 34.09 -6.42
N ILE A 410 18.87 33.81 -7.37
CA ILE A 410 17.45 34.23 -7.33
C ILE A 410 16.79 33.73 -6.05
N ILE A 411 16.97 32.45 -5.72
CA ILE A 411 16.44 31.84 -4.49
C ILE A 411 17.01 32.52 -3.26
N ARG A 412 18.34 32.64 -3.16
CA ARG A 412 19.02 33.23 -1.99
C ARG A 412 18.63 34.69 -1.73
N ARG A 413 18.31 35.44 -2.78
CA ARG A 413 17.90 36.85 -2.69
C ARG A 413 16.39 37.04 -2.50
N ASP A 414 15.62 35.96 -2.51
CA ASP A 414 14.15 35.99 -2.46
C ASP A 414 13.55 36.78 -3.64
N GLU A 415 14.19 36.68 -4.82
CA GLU A 415 13.77 37.36 -6.05
C GLU A 415 12.97 36.41 -6.95
N LEU A 416 12.13 35.54 -6.35
CA LEU A 416 11.57 34.34 -6.99
C LEU A 416 10.79 34.61 -8.30
N ILE A 417 10.23 35.81 -8.47
CA ILE A 417 9.56 36.24 -9.71
C ILE A 417 10.50 36.15 -10.93
N GLN A 418 11.80 36.40 -10.74
CA GLN A 418 12.80 36.32 -11.82
C GLN A 418 13.06 34.88 -12.30
N LEU A 419 12.55 33.87 -11.60
CA LEU A 419 12.72 32.47 -11.95
C LEU A 419 12.10 32.17 -13.33
N ALA A 420 10.97 32.78 -13.68
CA ALA A 420 10.36 32.63 -15.00
C ALA A 420 11.33 32.98 -16.14
N THR A 421 11.98 34.14 -16.03
CA THR A 421 12.97 34.62 -17.02
C THR A 421 14.19 33.71 -17.08
N ALA A 422 14.66 33.23 -15.92
CA ALA A 422 15.77 32.30 -15.85
C ALA A 422 15.45 30.95 -16.53
N ILE A 423 14.23 30.44 -16.36
CA ILE A 423 13.77 29.21 -17.02
C ILE A 423 13.69 29.40 -18.54
N GLN A 424 13.06 30.49 -18.99
CA GLN A 424 12.88 30.77 -20.43
C GLN A 424 14.23 30.91 -21.16
N THR A 425 15.21 31.55 -20.52
CA THR A 425 16.55 31.75 -21.09
C THR A 425 17.49 30.56 -20.82
N GLY A 426 17.06 29.60 -20.01
CA GLY A 426 17.86 28.48 -19.52
C GLY A 426 17.84 27.22 -20.38
N ALA A 427 17.32 27.28 -21.62
CA ALA A 427 17.20 26.11 -22.50
C ALA A 427 18.53 25.37 -22.73
N ASN A 428 19.65 26.09 -22.80
CA ASN A 428 21.00 25.51 -22.91
C ASN A 428 21.40 24.66 -21.70
N PHE A 429 20.74 24.84 -20.56
CA PHE A 429 20.90 24.05 -19.34
C PHE A 429 19.79 23.00 -19.19
N LYS A 430 19.14 22.63 -20.31
CA LYS A 430 18.01 21.68 -20.36
C LYS A 430 16.80 22.11 -19.51
N MET A 431 16.71 23.39 -19.15
CA MET A 431 15.51 23.94 -18.53
C MET A 431 14.39 24.05 -19.56
N LYS A 432 13.15 23.96 -19.08
CA LYS A 432 11.97 24.08 -19.93
C LYS A 432 10.83 24.68 -19.12
N SER A 433 10.15 25.69 -19.65
CA SER A 433 8.94 26.22 -19.00
C SER A 433 7.74 25.31 -19.24
N LEU A 434 6.76 25.35 -18.33
CA LEU A 434 5.49 24.64 -18.55
C LEU A 434 4.79 25.14 -19.82
N ASN A 435 4.83 26.46 -20.06
CA ASN A 435 4.23 27.09 -21.23
C ASN A 435 4.83 26.55 -22.54
N ASP A 436 6.15 26.36 -22.62
CA ASP A 436 6.78 25.78 -23.81
C ASP A 436 6.39 24.31 -24.01
N ALA A 437 6.20 23.56 -22.91
CA ALA A 437 5.73 22.18 -22.98
C ALA A 437 4.28 22.08 -23.50
N VAL A 438 3.37 22.92 -22.97
CA VAL A 438 1.97 22.98 -23.40
C VAL A 438 1.88 23.44 -24.85
N LYS A 439 2.59 24.52 -25.22
CA LYS A 439 2.60 25.06 -26.58
C LYS A 439 3.09 24.03 -27.59
N LYS A 440 4.17 23.30 -27.28
CA LYS A 440 4.65 22.20 -28.14
C LYS A 440 3.53 21.20 -28.46
N TYR A 441 2.79 20.74 -27.45
CA TYR A 441 1.71 19.76 -27.66
C TYR A 441 0.51 20.33 -28.40
N LEU A 442 0.23 21.63 -28.24
CA LEU A 442 -0.82 22.32 -29.00
C LEU A 442 -0.43 22.41 -30.48
N ASP A 443 0.81 22.84 -30.76
CA ASP A 443 1.35 22.96 -32.12
C ASP A 443 1.44 21.59 -32.83
N GLU A 444 1.74 20.52 -32.09
CA GLU A 444 1.76 19.13 -32.58
C GLU A 444 0.35 18.51 -32.70
N GLY A 445 -0.71 19.21 -32.29
CA GLY A 445 -2.10 18.72 -32.33
C GLY A 445 -2.41 17.59 -31.34
N VAL A 446 -1.55 17.38 -30.34
CA VAL A 446 -1.72 16.37 -29.28
C VAL A 446 -2.80 16.77 -28.28
N ILE A 447 -2.97 18.07 -28.04
CA ILE A 447 -4.01 18.66 -27.20
C ILE A 447 -4.83 19.69 -27.99
N ASP A 448 -6.00 20.09 -27.49
CA ASP A 448 -6.79 21.20 -28.05
C ASP A 448 -6.55 22.53 -27.30
N GLU A 449 -7.12 23.60 -27.84
CA GLU A 449 -7.00 24.95 -27.26
C GLU A 449 -7.66 25.08 -25.88
N GLU A 450 -8.74 24.33 -25.62
CA GLU A 450 -9.45 24.37 -24.34
C GLU A 450 -8.58 23.76 -23.24
N ALA A 451 -8.00 22.58 -23.49
CA ALA A 451 -7.03 21.94 -22.62
C ALA A 451 -5.81 22.83 -22.40
N ALA A 452 -5.26 23.45 -23.44
CA ALA A 452 -4.13 24.36 -23.29
C ALA A 452 -4.48 25.59 -22.42
N ARG A 453 -5.63 26.23 -22.66
CA ARG A 453 -6.07 27.44 -21.96
C ARG A 453 -6.32 27.19 -20.48
N ALA A 454 -6.99 26.08 -20.13
CA ALA A 454 -7.28 25.73 -18.74
C ALA A 454 -6.03 25.77 -17.84
N TYR A 455 -4.87 25.36 -18.38
CA TYR A 455 -3.62 25.36 -17.63
C TYR A 455 -2.77 26.63 -17.78
N LEU A 456 -2.75 27.24 -18.97
CA LEU A 456 -2.03 28.50 -19.18
C LEU A 456 -2.62 29.63 -18.32
N ASP A 457 -3.94 29.67 -18.12
CA ASP A 457 -4.58 30.67 -17.28
C ASP A 457 -4.26 30.51 -15.80
N GLU A 458 -4.00 29.27 -15.34
CA GLU A 458 -3.58 28.99 -13.96
C GLU A 458 -2.09 29.29 -13.76
N ALA A 459 -1.23 28.85 -14.69
CA ALA A 459 0.21 29.10 -14.64
C ALA A 459 0.57 30.60 -14.74
N ASN A 460 -0.18 31.37 -15.55
CA ASN A 460 0.06 32.81 -15.70
C ASN A 460 -0.41 33.65 -14.51
N LYS A 461 -1.26 33.12 -13.61
CA LYS A 461 -1.62 33.82 -12.37
C LYS A 461 -0.48 33.83 -11.37
N SER A 462 0.39 32.83 -11.38
CA SER A 462 1.50 32.71 -10.42
C SER A 462 2.61 33.73 -10.63
N TYR A 463 2.86 34.15 -11.87
CA TYR A 463 3.97 35.05 -12.24
C TYR A 463 3.54 36.52 -12.45
N ARG A 464 2.29 36.85 -12.11
CA ARG A 464 1.76 38.22 -12.06
C ARG A 464 1.69 38.69 -10.61
#